data_AF-A0A357L903-F1
#
_entry.id   AF-A0A357L903-F1
#
_cell.length_a   1.000
_cell.length_b   1.000
_cell.length_c   1.000
_cell.angle_alpha   90.00
_cell.angle_beta   90.00
_cell.angle_gamma   90.00
#
_symmetry.space_group_name_H-M   'P 1'
#
loop_
_entity.id
_entity.type
_entity.pdbx_description
1 polymer ?
#
loop_
_entity_poly.entity_id
_entity_poly.type
_entity_poly.pdbx_seq_one_letter_code
_entity_poly.pdbx_strand_id
1 'polypeptide(L)'
;ELSESLALPPQITASANPKSSTGRIDVFVRLVADSGGGRRVAFDEVPPGYEGPLYAEISPRTFSILAREGSSLNQLRLKAGAPRLSDAELKALHAREPLIDGPADIDGGIGLSVDLKPAQGPVGWRARRHAALIDVDRPGALDADDFFEAIDAPRSGFIILDPDEFYILASREALAVPPGFAAEMTPINPGLGEFRVHYAGFFDP
;
A
#
# COMPACT_ATOMS: atom_id res chain seq x y z
N GLU A 1 -8.31 -19.06 6.95
CA GLU A 1 -7.15 -19.65 6.26
C GLU A 1 -7.23 -19.23 4.81
N LEU A 2 -6.10 -18.98 4.16
CA LEU A 2 -6.02 -18.70 2.73
C LEU A 2 -5.96 -20.01 1.94
N SER A 3 -6.30 -19.96 0.65
CA SER A 3 -6.17 -21.12 -0.24
C SER A 3 -4.71 -21.48 -0.50
N GLU A 4 -3.81 -20.49 -0.45
CA GLU A 4 -2.38 -20.66 -0.62
C GLU A 4 -1.67 -21.07 0.67
N SER A 5 -0.68 -21.94 0.54
CA SER A 5 0.30 -22.30 1.57
C SER A 5 1.72 -22.17 1.00
N LEU A 6 2.73 -22.18 1.87
CA LEU A 6 4.12 -22.02 1.46
C LEU A 6 4.98 -23.19 1.93
N ALA A 7 6.03 -23.46 1.14
CA ALA A 7 7.16 -24.31 1.48
C ALA A 7 8.43 -23.62 0.94
N LEU A 8 8.90 -22.60 1.66
CA LEU A 8 9.99 -21.73 1.22
C LEU A 8 11.35 -22.39 1.41
N PRO A 9 12.30 -22.21 0.48
CA PRO A 9 13.71 -22.51 0.74
C PRO A 9 14.31 -21.64 1.85
N PRO A 10 15.39 -22.08 2.53
CA PRO A 10 16.04 -21.32 3.61
C PRO A 10 16.58 -19.94 3.22
N GLN A 11 16.76 -19.67 1.92
CA GLN A 11 17.26 -18.39 1.40
C GLN A 11 16.15 -17.43 0.95
N ILE A 12 14.89 -17.86 0.94
CA ILE A 12 13.75 -17.07 0.47
C ILE A 12 12.95 -16.56 1.66
N THR A 13 12.76 -15.26 1.72
CA THR A 13 11.81 -14.61 2.62
C THR A 13 10.61 -14.11 1.82
N ALA A 14 9.53 -13.73 2.51
CA ALA A 14 8.44 -13.03 1.87
C ALA A 14 7.94 -11.86 2.71
N SER A 15 7.40 -10.84 2.05
CA SER A 15 6.57 -9.84 2.72
C SER A 15 5.24 -9.68 2.00
N ALA A 16 4.20 -9.38 2.75
CA ALA A 16 2.87 -9.15 2.24
C ALA A 16 2.48 -7.68 2.39
N ASN A 17 1.58 -7.21 1.53
CA ASN A 17 0.91 -5.93 1.68
C ASN A 17 -0.48 -6.03 1.06
N PRO A 18 -1.47 -5.26 1.53
CA PRO A 18 -2.77 -5.21 0.88
C PRO A 18 -2.63 -4.81 -0.59
N LYS A 19 -3.57 -5.27 -1.42
CA LYS A 19 -3.69 -4.78 -2.79
C LYS A 19 -4.12 -3.31 -2.78
N SER A 20 -3.72 -2.57 -3.81
CA SER A 20 -4.07 -1.15 -3.91
C SER A 20 -5.60 -0.92 -4.01
N SER A 21 -6.36 -1.88 -4.54
CA SER A 21 -7.83 -1.87 -4.52
C SER A 21 -8.39 -2.01 -3.11
N THR A 22 -7.81 -2.91 -2.30
CA THR A 22 -8.17 -3.12 -0.89
C THR A 22 -7.92 -1.86 -0.06
N GLY A 23 -6.77 -1.21 -0.27
CA GLY A 23 -6.43 0.04 0.40
C GLY A 23 -7.38 1.19 0.04
N ARG A 24 -7.83 1.29 -1.22
CA ARG A 24 -8.75 2.35 -1.67
C ARG A 24 -10.14 2.30 -1.01
N ILE A 25 -10.54 1.15 -0.47
CA ILE A 25 -11.82 0.99 0.24
C ILE A 25 -11.62 0.87 1.75
N ASP A 26 -10.45 1.27 2.25
CA ASP A 26 -10.12 1.32 3.68
C ASP A 26 -10.36 0.00 4.41
N VAL A 27 -9.90 -1.10 3.80
CA VAL A 27 -9.94 -2.43 4.41
C VAL A 27 -8.56 -2.75 4.95
N PHE A 28 -8.46 -2.91 6.26
CA PHE A 28 -7.25 -3.40 6.91
C PHE A 28 -7.10 -4.89 6.67
N VAL A 29 -5.97 -5.27 6.08
CA VAL A 29 -5.61 -6.67 5.85
C VAL A 29 -4.19 -6.92 6.31
N ARG A 30 -3.99 -8.00 7.08
CA ARG A 30 -2.67 -8.50 7.47
C ARG A 30 -2.52 -9.95 7.06
N LEU A 31 -1.38 -10.30 6.47
CA LEU A 31 -0.98 -11.70 6.37
C LEU A 31 -0.52 -12.18 7.75
N VAL A 32 -0.94 -13.38 8.11
CA VAL A 32 -0.51 -14.10 9.30
C VAL A 32 0.10 -15.42 8.85
N ALA A 33 1.40 -15.57 9.07
CA ALA A 33 2.11 -16.84 8.91
C ALA A 33 2.28 -17.47 10.30
N ASP A 34 1.59 -18.58 10.54
CA ASP A 34 1.71 -19.29 11.81
C ASP A 34 3.02 -20.07 11.85
N SER A 35 3.95 -19.67 12.70
CA SER A 35 5.16 -20.44 12.97
C SER A 35 4.84 -21.46 14.07
N GLY A 36 4.41 -22.66 13.68
CA GLY A 36 4.22 -23.76 14.61
C GLY A 36 5.45 -23.95 15.51
N GLY A 37 5.24 -24.14 16.82
CA GLY A 37 6.31 -24.47 17.78
C GLY A 37 6.80 -23.35 18.70
N GLY A 38 6.00 -22.32 18.97
CA GLY A 38 6.31 -21.33 20.03
C GLY A 38 7.13 -20.11 19.59
N ARG A 39 7.28 -19.90 18.27
CA ARG A 39 7.77 -18.64 17.70
C ARG A 39 6.63 -17.62 17.58
N ARG A 40 7.00 -16.33 17.62
CA ARG A 40 6.09 -15.19 17.47
C ARG A 40 5.40 -15.24 16.10
N VAL A 41 4.09 -15.02 16.09
CA VAL A 41 3.32 -14.68 14.88
C VAL A 41 3.95 -13.45 14.23
N ALA A 42 4.37 -13.59 12.98
CA ALA A 42 4.82 -12.48 12.15
C ALA A 42 3.65 -11.99 11.30
N PHE A 43 3.38 -10.68 11.36
CA PHE A 43 2.41 -10.03 10.50
C PHE A 43 3.11 -9.50 9.26
N ASP A 44 2.56 -9.78 8.09
CA ASP A 44 3.06 -9.34 6.79
C ASP A 44 4.49 -9.76 6.44
N GLU A 45 5.15 -10.55 7.27
CA GLU A 45 6.46 -11.11 7.00
C GLU A 45 6.41 -12.63 7.14
N VAL A 46 7.05 -13.31 6.19
CA VAL A 46 7.23 -14.75 6.22
C VAL A 46 8.72 -15.04 6.36
N PRO A 47 9.13 -15.76 7.43
CA PRO A 47 10.54 -16.02 7.67
C PRO A 47 11.14 -16.98 6.62
N PRO A 48 12.48 -16.99 6.49
CA PRO A 48 13.15 -17.95 5.63
C PRO A 48 12.86 -19.40 6.04
N GLY A 49 12.69 -20.28 5.06
CA GLY A 49 12.43 -21.70 5.32
C GLY A 49 11.01 -22.00 5.83
N TYR A 50 10.08 -21.03 5.77
CA TYR A 50 8.72 -21.22 6.25
C TYR A 50 7.97 -22.31 5.47
N GLU A 51 7.41 -23.27 6.19
CA GLU A 51 6.54 -24.30 5.66
C GLU A 51 5.23 -24.33 6.47
N GLY A 52 4.11 -24.04 5.82
CA GLY A 52 2.84 -23.98 6.53
C GLY A 52 1.72 -23.22 5.81
N PRO A 53 0.52 -23.24 6.42
CA PRO A 53 -0.65 -22.52 5.93
C PRO A 53 -0.52 -21.01 6.16
N LEU A 54 -1.21 -20.24 5.34
CA LEU A 54 -1.32 -18.79 5.50
C LEU A 54 -2.72 -18.39 5.96
N TYR A 55 -2.80 -17.28 6.68
CA TYR A 55 -4.06 -16.70 7.12
C TYR A 55 -4.08 -15.21 6.79
N ALA A 56 -5.27 -14.64 6.61
CA ALA A 56 -5.46 -13.20 6.51
C ALA A 56 -6.41 -12.73 7.61
N GLU A 57 -5.97 -11.73 8.37
CA GLU A 57 -6.86 -10.93 9.19
C GLU A 57 -7.46 -9.84 8.30
N ILE A 58 -8.79 -9.69 8.31
CA ILE A 58 -9.51 -8.72 7.49
C ILE A 58 -10.43 -7.91 8.42
N SER A 59 -10.22 -6.59 8.45
CA SER A 59 -11.02 -5.65 9.24
C SER A 59 -11.40 -4.45 8.36
N PRO A 60 -12.64 -4.40 7.84
CA PRO A 60 -13.15 -3.22 7.14
C PRO A 60 -13.25 -2.05 8.11
N ARG A 61 -12.73 -0.88 7.75
CA ARG A 61 -12.65 0.29 8.64
C ARG A 61 -13.73 1.32 8.32
N THR A 62 -13.80 1.76 7.06
CA THR A 62 -14.83 2.70 6.59
C THR A 62 -16.04 1.97 6.00
N PHE A 63 -15.84 1.14 4.98
CA PHE A 63 -16.93 0.53 4.23
C PHE A 63 -17.21 -0.91 4.67
N SER A 64 -18.48 -1.32 4.63
CA SER A 64 -18.81 -2.75 4.69
C SER A 64 -18.44 -3.42 3.38
N ILE A 65 -17.89 -4.65 3.45
CA ILE A 65 -17.47 -5.41 2.27
C ILE A 65 -18.12 -6.79 2.20
N LEU A 66 -18.27 -7.30 0.98
CA LEU A 66 -18.56 -8.69 0.68
C LEU A 66 -17.32 -9.33 0.06
N ALA A 67 -16.80 -10.36 0.72
CA ALA A 67 -15.74 -11.22 0.22
C ALA A 67 -16.22 -12.69 0.27
N ARG A 68 -15.65 -13.51 -0.60
CA ARG A 68 -15.97 -14.94 -0.76
C ARG A 68 -14.69 -15.73 -0.97
N GLU A 69 -14.81 -17.06 -0.99
CA GLU A 69 -13.69 -17.91 -1.38
C GLU A 69 -13.19 -17.51 -2.77
N GLY A 70 -11.87 -17.37 -2.92
CA GLY A 70 -11.23 -16.85 -4.13
C GLY A 70 -11.09 -15.33 -4.22
N SER A 71 -11.71 -14.55 -3.32
CA SER A 71 -11.48 -13.09 -3.27
C SER A 71 -10.03 -12.78 -2.92
N SER A 72 -9.41 -11.87 -3.67
CA SER A 72 -8.01 -11.48 -3.49
C SER A 72 -7.91 -10.08 -2.90
N LEU A 73 -7.55 -9.98 -1.61
CA LEU A 73 -7.37 -8.70 -0.90
C LEU A 73 -5.92 -8.40 -0.52
N ASN A 74 -5.07 -9.42 -0.46
CA ASN A 74 -3.67 -9.33 -0.06
C ASN A 74 -2.76 -9.81 -1.19
N GLN A 75 -1.48 -9.47 -1.13
CA GLN A 75 -0.47 -9.91 -2.09
C GLN A 75 0.85 -10.18 -1.36
N LEU A 76 1.61 -11.15 -1.85
CA LEU A 76 2.87 -11.61 -1.27
C LEU A 76 4.00 -11.43 -2.27
N ARG A 77 5.14 -10.89 -1.83
CA ARG A 77 6.36 -10.77 -2.62
C ARG A 77 7.47 -11.60 -2.01
N LEU A 78 7.98 -12.57 -2.78
CA LEU A 78 9.12 -13.40 -2.42
C LEU A 78 10.43 -12.65 -2.71
N LYS A 79 11.40 -12.74 -1.78
CA LYS A 79 12.66 -12.01 -1.83
C LYS A 79 13.81 -12.98 -1.52
N ALA A 80 14.95 -12.78 -2.18
CA ALA A 80 16.18 -13.52 -1.93
C ALA A 80 17.32 -12.55 -1.61
N GLY A 81 18.15 -12.86 -0.61
CA GLY A 81 19.28 -12.02 -0.21
C GLY A 81 18.85 -10.64 0.31
N ALA A 82 19.62 -9.60 -0.03
CA ALA A 82 19.39 -8.21 0.37
C ALA A 82 19.09 -7.34 -0.87
N PRO A 83 17.84 -7.34 -1.39
CA PRO A 83 17.52 -6.73 -2.68
C PRO A 83 17.32 -5.21 -2.65
N ARG A 84 17.62 -4.53 -1.53
CA ARG A 84 17.42 -3.08 -1.40
C ARG A 84 18.64 -2.34 -1.94
N LEU A 85 18.40 -1.32 -2.76
CA LEU A 85 19.42 -0.37 -3.19
C LEU A 85 19.80 0.55 -2.03
N SER A 86 21.08 0.85 -1.93
CA SER A 86 21.58 1.99 -1.14
C SER A 86 21.23 3.32 -1.81
N ASP A 87 21.25 4.42 -1.05
CA ASP A 87 20.98 5.76 -1.59
C ASP A 87 21.95 6.14 -2.72
N ALA A 88 23.19 5.67 -2.68
CA ALA A 88 24.17 5.89 -3.74
C ALA A 88 23.78 5.17 -5.03
N GLU A 89 23.34 3.91 -4.93
CA GLU A 89 22.85 3.13 -6.07
C GLU A 89 21.54 3.70 -6.63
N LEU A 90 20.64 4.17 -5.75
CA LEU A 90 19.38 4.78 -6.14
C LEU A 90 19.59 6.11 -6.87
N LYS A 91 20.53 6.95 -6.40
CA LYS A 91 20.98 8.18 -7.10
C LYS A 91 21.57 7.87 -8.47
N ALA A 92 22.41 6.85 -8.56
CA ALA A 92 23.01 6.42 -9.83
C ALA A 92 21.98 5.83 -10.80
N LEU A 93 20.97 5.13 -10.29
CA LEU A 93 19.83 4.64 -11.07
C LEU A 93 19.01 5.81 -11.60
N HIS A 94 18.57 6.73 -10.73
CA HIS A 94 17.77 7.89 -11.11
C HIS A 94 18.47 8.80 -12.15
N ALA A 95 19.80 8.96 -12.05
CA ALA A 95 20.57 9.73 -13.03
C ALA A 95 20.63 9.07 -14.43
N ARG A 96 20.55 7.74 -14.49
CA ARG A 96 20.55 6.98 -15.75
C ARG A 96 19.13 6.85 -16.32
N GLU A 97 18.16 6.62 -15.45
CA GLU A 97 16.76 6.38 -15.76
C GLU A 97 15.90 7.05 -14.68
N PRO A 98 15.30 8.22 -14.98
CA PRO A 98 14.56 9.00 -14.00
C PRO A 98 13.41 8.21 -13.36
N LEU A 99 13.49 8.03 -12.04
CA LEU A 99 12.49 7.34 -11.22
C LEU A 99 11.31 8.23 -10.82
N ILE A 100 11.48 9.54 -10.89
CA ILE A 100 10.43 10.55 -10.72
C ILE A 100 10.68 11.70 -11.71
N ASP A 101 9.70 12.58 -11.88
CA ASP A 101 9.84 13.81 -12.62
C ASP A 101 10.57 14.89 -11.79
N GLY A 102 11.82 15.17 -12.18
CA GLY A 102 12.63 16.21 -11.54
C GLY A 102 13.56 15.68 -10.44
N PRO A 103 14.07 16.55 -9.55
CA PRO A 103 15.07 16.16 -8.57
C PRO A 103 14.47 15.27 -7.48
N ALA A 104 15.06 14.09 -7.28
CA ALA A 104 14.69 13.17 -6.21
C ALA A 104 15.33 13.55 -4.87
N ASP A 105 14.49 13.69 -3.84
CA ASP A 105 14.94 13.64 -2.45
C ASP A 105 15.19 12.18 -2.07
N ILE A 106 16.43 11.85 -1.74
CA ILE A 106 16.86 10.46 -1.49
C ILE A 106 17.54 10.37 -0.13
N ASP A 107 16.81 9.78 0.81
CA ASP A 107 17.21 9.45 2.18
C ASP A 107 16.49 8.16 2.61
N GLY A 108 17.14 7.00 2.46
CA GLY A 108 16.54 5.70 2.73
C GLY A 108 15.42 5.28 1.77
N GLY A 109 15.31 5.93 0.62
CA GLY A 109 14.25 5.76 -0.38
C GLY A 109 14.02 7.05 -1.17
N ILE A 110 13.08 7.05 -2.12
CA ILE A 110 12.64 8.28 -2.80
C ILE A 110 11.55 8.94 -1.97
N GLY A 111 11.74 10.21 -1.60
CA GLY A 111 10.73 11.03 -0.97
C GLY A 111 9.59 11.33 -1.93
N LEU A 112 8.35 11.07 -1.50
CA LEU A 112 7.13 11.45 -2.20
C LEU A 112 6.36 12.47 -1.37
N SER A 113 5.76 13.43 -2.04
CA SER A 113 4.92 14.47 -1.45
C SER A 113 3.51 14.42 -2.04
N VAL A 114 2.55 15.07 -1.38
CA VAL A 114 1.15 15.10 -1.81
C VAL A 114 0.90 16.30 -2.71
N ASP A 115 0.16 16.11 -3.80
CA ASP A 115 -0.31 17.21 -4.63
C ASP A 115 -1.59 17.85 -4.08
N LEU A 116 -1.49 19.09 -3.61
CA LEU A 116 -2.63 19.89 -3.15
C LEU A 116 -3.04 20.99 -4.14
N LYS A 117 -2.41 21.04 -5.33
CA LYS A 117 -2.69 22.02 -6.38
C LYS A 117 -2.65 21.34 -7.76
N PRO A 118 -3.49 20.31 -7.99
CA PRO A 118 -3.52 19.62 -9.27
C PRO A 118 -3.94 20.59 -10.37
N ALA A 119 -3.42 20.36 -11.58
CA ALA A 119 -3.77 21.18 -12.73
C ALA A 119 -5.27 21.08 -13.09
N GLN A 120 -5.89 19.93 -12.82
CA GLN A 120 -7.30 19.63 -13.09
C GLN A 120 -7.85 18.67 -12.03
N GLY A 121 -9.15 18.78 -11.74
CA GLY A 121 -9.85 17.88 -10.84
C GLY A 121 -9.64 18.19 -9.35
N PRO A 122 -10.18 17.34 -8.47
CA PRO A 122 -10.04 17.50 -7.02
C PRO A 122 -8.62 17.17 -6.55
N VAL A 123 -8.24 17.65 -5.37
CA VAL A 123 -6.97 17.26 -4.69
C VAL A 123 -7.01 15.82 -4.18
N GLY A 124 -8.20 15.27 -4.06
CA GLY A 124 -8.41 13.90 -3.64
C GLY A 124 -9.87 13.64 -3.28
N TRP A 125 -10.08 12.56 -2.54
CA TRP A 125 -11.41 12.09 -2.18
C TRP A 125 -11.44 11.72 -0.70
N ARG A 126 -12.50 12.14 0.00
CA ARG A 126 -12.83 11.69 1.34
C ARG A 126 -13.89 10.61 1.27
N ALA A 127 -13.73 9.55 2.04
CA ALA A 127 -14.72 8.49 2.11
C ALA A 127 -15.99 8.97 2.82
N ARG A 128 -17.15 8.52 2.35
CA ARG A 128 -18.42 8.78 3.05
C ARG A 128 -18.55 7.81 4.22
N ARG A 129 -18.99 8.31 5.38
CA ARG A 129 -19.22 7.51 6.60
C ARG A 129 -20.32 6.45 6.47
N HIS A 130 -21.28 6.68 5.59
CA HIS A 130 -22.41 5.80 5.35
C HIS A 130 -22.56 5.56 3.85
N ALA A 131 -22.30 4.33 3.43
CA ALA A 131 -22.44 3.89 2.06
C ALA A 131 -22.95 2.44 2.03
N ALA A 132 -23.34 1.98 0.84
CA ALA A 132 -23.77 0.60 0.64
C ALA A 132 -22.61 -0.41 0.79
N LEU A 133 -22.92 -1.69 0.64
CA LEU A 133 -21.95 -2.77 0.67
C LEU A 133 -21.07 -2.77 -0.60
N ILE A 134 -19.75 -2.94 -0.46
CA ILE A 134 -18.83 -3.10 -1.59
C ILE A 134 -18.53 -4.59 -1.83
N ASP A 135 -18.84 -5.10 -3.02
CA ASP A 135 -18.40 -6.43 -3.47
C ASP A 135 -16.99 -6.34 -4.03
N VAL A 136 -16.00 -6.91 -3.33
CA VAL A 136 -14.57 -6.77 -3.67
C VAL A 136 -14.20 -7.43 -5.00
N ASP A 137 -15.04 -8.34 -5.52
CA ASP A 137 -14.79 -9.04 -6.77
C ASP A 137 -15.55 -8.43 -7.96
N ARG A 138 -16.26 -7.31 -7.77
CA ARG A 138 -16.98 -6.61 -8.85
C ARG A 138 -16.47 -5.18 -9.04
N PRO A 139 -15.19 -4.98 -9.38
CA PRO A 139 -14.64 -3.65 -9.61
C PRO A 139 -15.40 -2.93 -10.75
N GLY A 140 -15.68 -1.65 -10.55
CA GLY A 140 -16.40 -0.82 -11.53
C GLY A 140 -17.92 -1.03 -11.58
N ALA A 141 -18.49 -1.85 -10.69
CA ALA A 141 -19.94 -2.05 -10.63
C ALA A 141 -20.71 -0.97 -9.85
N LEU A 142 -19.99 -0.10 -9.14
CA LEU A 142 -20.53 0.93 -8.25
C LEU A 142 -20.15 2.31 -8.77
N ASP A 143 -21.01 3.30 -8.53
CA ASP A 143 -20.67 4.69 -8.75
C ASP A 143 -19.77 5.18 -7.61
N ALA A 144 -18.65 5.82 -7.94
CA ALA A 144 -17.72 6.32 -6.92
C ALA A 144 -18.32 7.46 -6.09
N ASP A 145 -19.23 8.26 -6.66
CA ASP A 145 -19.83 9.42 -5.99
C ASP A 145 -20.76 9.02 -4.83
N ASP A 146 -21.25 7.78 -4.84
CA ASP A 146 -22.04 7.17 -3.74
C ASP A 146 -21.18 6.80 -2.53
N PHE A 147 -19.85 6.71 -2.69
CA PHE A 147 -18.91 6.24 -1.66
C PHE A 147 -17.89 7.30 -1.27
N PHE A 148 -17.60 8.25 -2.15
CA PHE A 148 -16.57 9.25 -1.96
C PHE A 148 -17.11 10.65 -2.23
N GLU A 149 -16.54 11.62 -1.53
CA GLU A 149 -16.75 13.04 -1.73
C GLU A 149 -15.45 13.65 -2.26
N ALA A 150 -15.52 14.31 -3.41
CA ALA A 150 -14.39 15.02 -3.98
C ALA A 150 -13.99 16.21 -3.09
N ILE A 151 -12.67 16.41 -2.93
CA ILE A 151 -12.11 17.52 -2.17
C ILE A 151 -11.56 18.53 -3.18
N ASP A 152 -12.17 19.71 -3.26
CA ASP A 152 -11.70 20.78 -4.13
C ASP A 152 -10.34 21.33 -3.69
N ALA A 153 -9.58 21.87 -4.65
CA ALA A 153 -8.31 22.51 -4.36
C ALA A 153 -8.49 23.73 -3.44
N PRO A 154 -7.96 23.69 -2.20
CA PRO A 154 -8.19 24.76 -1.25
C PRO A 154 -7.35 25.98 -1.60
N ARG A 155 -7.96 27.17 -1.54
CA ARG A 155 -7.24 28.44 -1.74
C ARG A 155 -6.14 28.68 -0.71
N SER A 156 -6.27 28.10 0.48
CA SER A 156 -5.31 28.20 1.58
C SER A 156 -4.02 27.41 1.31
N GLY A 157 -4.02 26.48 0.34
CA GLY A 157 -2.86 25.64 0.02
C GLY A 157 -2.61 24.49 1.00
N PHE A 158 -3.55 24.20 1.89
CA PHE A 158 -3.53 23.03 2.78
C PHE A 158 -4.94 22.44 2.92
N ILE A 159 -5.02 21.15 3.20
CA ILE A 159 -6.25 20.47 3.63
C ILE A 159 -6.13 20.08 5.11
N ILE A 160 -7.26 20.03 5.80
CA ILE A 160 -7.32 19.46 7.15
C ILE A 160 -7.70 17.99 7.01
N LEU A 161 -6.91 17.11 7.63
CA LEU A 161 -7.21 15.70 7.73
C LEU A 161 -7.87 15.46 9.09
N ASP A 162 -9.17 15.20 9.06
CA ASP A 162 -9.94 14.93 10.27
C ASP A 162 -9.59 13.53 10.80
N PRO A 163 -9.47 13.35 12.13
CA PRO A 163 -9.36 12.03 12.72
C PRO A 163 -10.55 11.16 12.33
N ASP A 164 -10.30 9.85 12.20
CA ASP A 164 -11.30 8.84 11.84
C ASP A 164 -11.93 9.00 10.44
N GLU A 165 -11.41 9.90 9.60
CA GLU A 165 -11.76 9.99 8.18
C GLU A 165 -10.71 9.31 7.30
N PHE A 166 -11.15 8.78 6.16
CA PHE A 166 -10.27 8.14 5.16
C PHE A 166 -10.15 9.02 3.91
N TYR A 167 -8.92 9.19 3.44
CA TYR A 167 -8.59 10.05 2.31
C TYR A 167 -7.80 9.29 1.25
N ILE A 168 -8.17 9.48 -0.01
CA ILE A 168 -7.36 9.10 -1.17
C ILE A 168 -6.76 10.37 -1.74
N LEU A 169 -5.44 10.47 -1.68
CA LEU A 169 -4.66 11.60 -2.19
C LEU A 169 -3.65 11.10 -3.23
N ALA A 170 -3.24 11.97 -4.14
CA ALA A 170 -2.24 11.67 -5.15
C ALA A 170 -0.86 12.21 -4.76
N SER A 171 0.20 11.52 -5.18
CA SER A 171 1.54 12.07 -5.11
C SER A 171 1.69 13.23 -6.09
N ARG A 172 2.53 14.20 -5.75
CA ARG A 172 2.96 15.25 -6.68
C ARG A 172 3.94 14.69 -7.72
N GLU A 173 4.83 13.80 -7.29
CA GLU A 173 5.82 13.17 -8.15
C GLU A 173 5.17 12.05 -8.99
N ALA A 174 5.51 12.02 -10.27
CA ALA A 174 5.19 10.96 -11.20
C ALA A 174 6.24 9.84 -11.08
N LEU A 175 5.97 8.85 -10.24
CA LEU A 175 6.85 7.71 -10.01
C LEU A 175 6.88 6.76 -11.22
N ALA A 176 8.08 6.35 -11.62
CA ALA A 176 8.35 5.27 -12.57
C ALA A 176 9.25 4.22 -11.93
N VAL A 177 8.90 2.95 -12.09
CA VAL A 177 9.71 1.81 -11.66
C VAL A 177 10.28 1.14 -12.91
N PRO A 178 11.60 1.16 -13.13
CA PRO A 178 12.21 0.55 -14.31
C PRO A 178 12.14 -0.97 -14.33
N PRO A 179 12.21 -1.59 -15.51
CA PRO A 179 12.34 -3.03 -15.64
C PRO A 179 13.51 -3.58 -14.83
N GLY A 180 13.28 -4.68 -14.12
CA GLY A 180 14.27 -5.32 -13.26
C GLY A 180 14.34 -4.73 -11.85
N PHE A 181 13.56 -3.70 -11.55
CA PHE A 181 13.38 -3.17 -10.20
C PHE A 181 11.94 -3.33 -9.75
N ALA A 182 11.74 -3.38 -8.45
CA ALA A 182 10.41 -3.30 -7.86
C ALA A 182 10.50 -2.36 -6.66
N ALA A 183 9.43 -1.63 -6.37
CA ALA A 183 9.40 -0.72 -5.23
C ALA A 183 8.34 -1.15 -4.21
N GLU A 184 8.47 -0.61 -3.00
CA GLU A 184 7.56 -0.82 -1.89
C GLU A 184 7.38 0.53 -1.21
N MET A 185 6.13 0.99 -1.07
CA MET A 185 5.83 2.19 -0.31
C MET A 185 6.17 1.93 1.16
N THR A 186 6.79 2.90 1.82
CA THR A 186 7.04 2.85 3.27
C THR A 186 6.38 4.04 3.95
N PRO A 187 5.78 3.87 5.14
CA PRO A 187 5.25 5.00 5.89
C PRO A 187 6.35 6.03 6.20
N ILE A 188 5.98 7.31 6.19
CA ILE A 188 6.83 8.39 6.69
C ILE A 188 7.11 8.13 8.18
N ASN A 189 8.35 8.37 8.62
CA ASN A 189 8.83 8.07 9.98
C ASN A 189 7.88 8.65 11.06
N PRO A 190 7.35 7.82 11.99
CA PRO A 190 6.40 8.22 13.04
C PRO A 190 6.87 9.32 14.00
N GLY A 191 8.16 9.68 14.01
CA GLY A 191 8.69 10.78 14.83
C GLY A 191 8.06 12.15 14.52
N LEU A 192 7.35 12.29 13.40
CA LEU A 192 6.60 13.48 13.02
C LEU A 192 5.17 13.52 13.58
N GLY A 193 4.70 12.51 14.31
CA GLY A 193 3.51 12.56 15.17
C GLY A 193 2.15 12.81 14.49
N GLU A 194 2.11 13.17 13.21
CA GLU A 194 0.96 13.86 12.66
C GLU A 194 0.15 12.99 11.67
N PHE A 195 0.75 12.11 10.85
CA PHE A 195 0.00 11.34 9.83
C PHE A 195 0.62 9.99 9.48
N ARG A 196 -0.20 9.05 8.97
CA ARG A 196 0.27 7.77 8.39
C ARG A 196 -0.28 7.61 6.98
N VAL A 197 0.58 7.25 6.04
CA VAL A 197 0.13 6.67 4.77
C VAL A 197 -0.44 5.29 5.09
N HIS A 198 -1.75 5.15 4.97
CA HIS A 198 -2.41 3.86 5.15
C HIS A 198 -2.23 3.02 3.88
N TYR A 199 -2.05 1.71 4.06
CA TYR A 199 -2.03 0.73 2.96
C TYR A 199 -0.88 0.92 1.96
N ALA A 200 0.32 1.15 2.49
CA ALA A 200 1.55 1.12 1.73
C ALA A 200 1.70 -0.24 0.99
N GLY A 201 1.86 -0.20 -0.33
CA GLY A 201 1.81 -1.37 -1.20
C GLY A 201 3.06 -1.59 -2.04
N PHE A 202 3.04 -2.66 -2.82
CA PHE A 202 4.06 -2.96 -3.81
C PHE A 202 3.82 -2.21 -5.11
N PHE A 203 4.91 -1.75 -5.74
CA PHE A 203 4.96 -1.34 -7.13
C PHE A 203 5.71 -2.42 -7.92
N ASP A 204 5.17 -2.77 -9.07
CA ASP A 204 5.72 -3.77 -9.97
C ASP A 204 6.73 -3.15 -10.96
N PRO A 205 7.60 -3.97 -11.59
CA PRO A 205 8.54 -3.53 -12.62
C PRO A 205 7.90 -3.03 -13.92
#